data_AF-A0AAV0MHB3-F1
#
_entry.id   AF-A0AAV0MHB3-F1
#
_cell.length_a   1.000
_cell.length_b   1.000
_cell.length_c   1.000
_cell.angle_alpha   90.00
_cell.angle_beta   90.00
_cell.angle_gamma   90.00
#
_symmetry.space_group_name_H-M   'P 1'
#
loop_
_entity.id
_entity.type
_entity.pdbx_description
1 polymer ?
#
loop_
_entity_poly.entity_id
_entity_poly.type
_entity_poly.pdbx_seq_one_letter_code
_entity_poly.pdbx_strand_id
1 'polypeptide(L)'
;MLGEYAWGAGTLAYLYRQFGIASRAEAKGVSGCLTLLQCWIYDHFPTLRPSRLEPRRSGISPQSKKKKRDAQMLAYYRQAIDSLTPQSVCWTPYGQSPHLTVRRTLYQGLLRFAEIVKPYFPTRCLRQLGYVQSVPYPPERPLVVRRPASTLGYSLSYQSVYDSWWNNLGAHSVHLDLYSTPI
;
A
#
# COMPACT_ATOMS: atom_id res chain seq x y z
N MET A 1 8.38 -24.27 8.50
CA MET A 1 8.78 -22.89 8.87
C MET A 1 8.29 -21.85 7.85
N LEU A 2 7.00 -21.84 7.49
CA LEU A 2 6.41 -20.86 6.55
C LEU A 2 5.59 -19.75 7.26
N GLY A 3 5.50 -19.80 8.59
CA GLY A 3 4.68 -18.91 9.41
C GLY A 3 5.44 -17.87 10.23
N GLU A 4 6.77 -17.84 10.17
CA GLU A 4 7.59 -16.93 11.00
C GLU A 4 7.82 -15.56 10.35
N TYR A 5 7.53 -15.42 9.06
CA TYR A 5 7.74 -14.17 8.32
C TYR A 5 6.41 -13.49 7.98
N ALA A 6 6.30 -12.22 8.38
CA ALA A 6 5.18 -11.36 8.04
C ALA A 6 5.28 -10.86 6.58
N TRP A 7 5.05 -11.76 5.62
CA TRP A 7 5.13 -11.45 4.18
C TRP A 7 4.27 -10.25 3.76
N GLY A 8 3.12 -10.03 4.41
CA GLY A 8 2.28 -8.85 4.17
C GLY A 8 2.98 -7.54 4.56
N ALA A 9 3.62 -7.49 5.72
CA ALA A 9 4.38 -6.32 6.17
C ALA A 9 5.57 -6.04 5.25
N GLY A 10 6.28 -7.10 4.83
CA GLY A 10 7.40 -6.94 3.91
C GLY A 10 6.99 -6.49 2.51
N THR A 11 5.87 -7.00 2.01
CA THR A 11 5.29 -6.56 0.73
C THR A 11 4.84 -5.10 0.80
N LEU A 12 4.22 -4.68 1.90
CA LEU A 12 3.80 -3.31 2.13
C LEU A 12 4.99 -2.34 2.21
N ALA A 13 6.07 -2.72 2.91
CA ALA A 13 7.31 -1.95 2.95
C ALA A 13 7.90 -1.76 1.54
N TYR A 14 7.88 -2.81 0.72
CA TYR A 14 8.34 -2.73 -0.66
C TYR A 14 7.47 -1.77 -1.50
N LEU A 15 6.13 -1.89 -1.43
CA LEU A 15 5.21 -1.01 -2.14
C LEU A 15 5.40 0.46 -1.76
N TYR A 16 5.55 0.77 -0.47
CA TYR A 16 5.82 2.14 -0.01
C TYR A 16 7.11 2.70 -0.57
N ARG A 17 8.19 1.90 -0.64
CA ARG A 17 9.44 2.34 -1.28
C ARG A 17 9.21 2.67 -2.75
N GLN A 18 8.48 1.83 -3.47
CA GLN A 18 8.26 1.98 -4.90
C GLN A 18 7.36 3.15 -5.24
N PHE A 19 6.33 3.42 -4.43
CA PHE A 19 5.53 4.63 -4.56
C PHE A 19 6.33 5.89 -4.27
N GLY A 20 7.21 5.88 -3.26
CA GLY A 20 8.12 7.00 -3.02
C GLY A 20 9.16 7.24 -4.12
N ILE A 21 9.49 6.22 -4.92
CA ILE A 21 10.30 6.37 -6.13
C ILE A 21 9.43 6.89 -7.27
N ALA A 22 8.25 6.29 -7.49
CA ALA A 22 7.33 6.62 -8.58
C ALA A 22 6.75 8.04 -8.49
N SER A 23 6.66 8.62 -7.29
CA SER A 23 6.19 10.00 -7.09
C SER A 23 7.20 11.06 -7.56
N ARG A 24 8.39 10.67 -8.03
CA ARG A 24 9.43 11.59 -8.53
C ARG A 24 9.16 11.92 -10.00
N ALA A 25 9.42 13.18 -10.38
CA ALA A 25 9.27 13.63 -11.76
C ALA A 25 10.13 12.81 -12.77
N GLU A 26 11.28 12.32 -12.33
CA GLU A 26 12.20 11.52 -13.16
C GLU A 26 11.82 10.03 -13.24
N ALA A 27 10.85 9.57 -12.45
CA ALA A 27 10.50 8.17 -12.41
C ALA A 27 9.78 7.75 -13.70
N LYS A 28 10.37 6.80 -14.42
CA LYS A 28 9.81 6.25 -15.68
C LYS A 28 8.86 5.08 -15.45
N GLY A 29 8.62 4.69 -14.19
CA GLY A 29 7.75 3.57 -13.83
C GLY A 29 7.86 3.21 -12.36
N VAL A 30 7.08 2.20 -11.98
CA VAL A 30 7.06 1.59 -10.65
C VAL A 30 7.43 0.11 -10.81
N SER A 31 8.19 -0.44 -9.86
CA SER A 31 8.60 -1.85 -9.86
C SER A 31 8.10 -2.56 -8.60
N GLY A 32 8.19 -3.90 -8.55
CA GLY A 32 7.79 -4.68 -7.36
C GLY A 32 6.57 -5.56 -7.52
N CYS A 33 5.95 -5.92 -6.39
CA CYS A 33 4.73 -6.70 -6.31
C CYS A 33 3.49 -5.88 -6.71
N LEU A 34 3.47 -5.42 -7.96
CA LEU A 34 2.36 -4.64 -8.52
C LEU A 34 1.09 -5.47 -8.71
N THR A 35 1.18 -6.80 -8.63
CA THR A 35 0.00 -7.67 -8.71
C THR A 35 -1.01 -7.36 -7.60
N LEU A 36 -0.55 -7.13 -6.36
CA LEU A 36 -1.47 -6.76 -5.28
C LEU A 36 -2.12 -5.39 -5.53
N LEU A 37 -1.34 -4.43 -6.01
CA LEU A 37 -1.85 -3.13 -6.40
C LEU A 37 -2.87 -3.26 -7.55
N GLN A 38 -2.59 -4.11 -8.52
CA GLN A 38 -3.47 -4.36 -9.65
C GLN A 38 -4.78 -5.03 -9.21
N CYS A 39 -4.72 -6.02 -8.31
CA CYS A 39 -5.91 -6.60 -7.71
C CYS A 39 -6.72 -5.52 -6.95
N TRP A 40 -6.05 -4.70 -6.15
CA TRP A 40 -6.68 -3.59 -5.43
C TRP A 40 -7.36 -2.59 -6.39
N ILE A 41 -6.68 -2.20 -7.48
CA ILE A 41 -7.26 -1.33 -8.51
C ILE A 41 -8.49 -1.98 -9.12
N TYR A 42 -8.44 -3.26 -9.44
CA TYR A 42 -9.59 -3.96 -10.02
C TYR A 42 -10.76 -4.08 -9.04
N ASP A 43 -10.49 -4.35 -7.77
CA ASP A 43 -11.51 -4.38 -6.73
C ASP A 43 -12.25 -3.03 -6.64
N HIS A 44 -11.51 -1.91 -6.63
CA HIS A 44 -12.05 -0.56 -6.49
C HIS A 44 -12.58 0.08 -7.78
N PHE A 45 -12.04 -0.28 -8.95
CA PHE A 45 -12.38 0.30 -10.25
C PHE A 45 -12.80 -0.81 -11.22
N PRO A 46 -14.05 -1.30 -11.14
CA PRO A 46 -14.54 -2.36 -12.01
C PRO A 46 -14.42 -2.03 -13.51
N THR A 47 -14.51 -0.76 -13.88
CA THR A 47 -14.37 -0.25 -15.26
C THR A 47 -12.98 -0.46 -15.86
N LEU A 48 -11.95 -0.57 -15.01
CA LEU A 48 -10.56 -0.79 -15.42
C LEU A 48 -10.23 -2.28 -15.52
N ARG A 49 -11.15 -3.18 -15.14
CA ARG A 49 -10.93 -4.63 -15.27
C ARG A 49 -10.87 -5.01 -16.75
N PRO A 50 -9.84 -5.73 -17.19
CA PRO A 50 -9.83 -6.26 -18.55
C PRO A 50 -10.99 -7.26 -18.72
N SER A 51 -11.79 -7.08 -19.78
CA SER A 51 -12.98 -7.89 -20.09
C SER A 51 -12.71 -9.40 -20.33
N ARG A 52 -11.45 -9.84 -20.23
CA ARG A 52 -10.98 -11.22 -20.47
C ARG A 52 -10.42 -11.86 -19.18
N LEU A 53 -11.15 -11.77 -18.08
CA LEU A 53 -10.96 -12.74 -17.00
C LEU A 53 -11.82 -13.95 -17.36
N GLU A 54 -11.26 -14.85 -18.18
CA GLU A 54 -11.72 -16.24 -18.21
C GLU A 54 -11.84 -16.74 -16.75
N PRO A 55 -12.89 -17.52 -16.42
CA PRO A 55 -13.13 -17.96 -15.06
C PRO A 55 -11.87 -18.59 -14.50
N ARG A 56 -11.49 -18.07 -13.33
CA ARG A 56 -10.29 -18.35 -12.53
C ARG A 56 -10.03 -19.85 -12.39
N ARG A 57 -9.44 -20.48 -13.41
CA ARG A 57 -8.89 -21.84 -13.33
C ARG A 57 -7.55 -21.75 -12.60
N SER A 58 -7.54 -22.29 -11.39
CA SER A 58 -6.41 -22.86 -10.64
C SER A 58 -5.01 -22.51 -11.17
N GLY A 59 -4.23 -21.82 -10.33
CA GLY A 59 -2.78 -21.77 -10.49
C GLY A 59 -2.25 -20.35 -10.61
N ILE A 60 -1.35 -20.02 -9.70
CA ILE A 60 -0.60 -18.78 -9.59
C ILE A 60 0.12 -18.50 -10.91
N SER A 61 -0.37 -17.55 -11.71
CA SER A 61 0.50 -16.69 -12.53
C SER A 61 -0.30 -15.54 -13.17
N PRO A 62 -0.11 -14.29 -12.72
CA PRO A 62 -0.32 -13.16 -13.61
C PRO A 62 0.85 -13.18 -14.59
N GLN A 63 0.73 -13.93 -15.69
CA GLN A 63 1.71 -13.88 -16.76
C GLN A 63 1.70 -12.48 -17.36
N SER A 64 2.60 -11.63 -16.88
CA SER A 64 3.06 -10.43 -17.57
C SER A 64 3.90 -10.86 -18.77
N LYS A 65 3.24 -11.43 -19.80
CA LYS A 65 3.84 -11.39 -21.13
C LYS A 65 3.93 -9.92 -21.48
N LYS A 66 5.14 -9.43 -21.79
CA LYS A 66 5.38 -8.06 -22.29
C LYS A 66 4.57 -7.87 -23.57
N LYS A 67 3.28 -7.54 -23.44
CA LYS A 67 2.50 -7.02 -24.56
C LYS A 67 3.19 -5.72 -24.94
N LYS A 68 3.43 -5.53 -26.25
CA LYS A 68 3.90 -4.24 -26.78
C LYS A 68 3.05 -3.13 -26.14
N ARG A 69 3.67 -2.01 -25.77
CA ARG A 69 2.96 -0.82 -25.30
C ARG A 69 1.96 -0.44 -26.38
N ASP A 70 0.73 -0.87 -26.18
CA ASP A 70 -0.36 -0.55 -27.07
C ASP A 70 -0.81 0.85 -26.70
N ALA A 71 -0.48 1.81 -27.56
CA ALA A 71 -0.82 3.21 -27.38
C ALA A 71 -2.33 3.41 -27.26
N GLN A 72 -3.13 2.56 -27.93
CA GLN A 72 -4.59 2.60 -27.85
C GLN A 72 -5.07 2.12 -26.49
N MET A 73 -4.47 1.04 -25.97
CA MET A 73 -4.77 0.55 -24.62
C MET A 73 -4.42 1.58 -23.55
N LEU A 74 -3.28 2.28 -23.69
CA LEU A 74 -2.89 3.36 -22.78
C LEU A 74 -3.84 4.56 -22.86
N ALA A 75 -4.25 4.96 -24.06
CA ALA A 75 -5.23 6.02 -24.26
C ALA A 75 -6.58 5.67 -23.63
N TYR A 76 -7.04 4.43 -23.83
CA TYR A 76 -8.26 3.90 -23.19
C TYR A 76 -8.19 4.01 -21.67
N TYR A 77 -7.12 3.51 -21.04
CA TYR A 77 -7.01 3.56 -19.57
C TYR A 77 -6.92 5.00 -19.05
N ARG A 78 -6.22 5.91 -19.75
CA ARG A 78 -6.17 7.32 -19.36
C ARG A 78 -7.56 7.96 -19.43
N GLN A 79 -8.27 7.79 -20.53
CA GLN A 79 -9.63 8.30 -20.69
C GLN A 79 -10.59 7.69 -19.66
N ALA A 80 -10.47 6.39 -19.38
CA ALA A 80 -11.28 5.72 -18.36
C ALA A 80 -11.01 6.26 -16.96
N ILE A 81 -9.75 6.62 -16.64
CA ILE A 81 -9.38 7.27 -15.38
C ILE A 81 -9.89 8.72 -15.33
N ASP A 82 -9.72 9.48 -16.41
CA ASP A 82 -10.15 10.88 -16.51
C ASP A 82 -11.68 11.04 -16.43
N SER A 83 -12.42 10.00 -16.82
CA SER A 83 -13.89 9.96 -16.75
C SER A 83 -14.45 9.29 -15.49
N LEU A 84 -13.61 8.96 -14.50
CA LEU A 84 -14.07 8.38 -13.24
C LEU A 84 -14.99 9.34 -12.50
N THR A 85 -16.15 8.84 -12.10
CA THR A 85 -17.07 9.54 -11.21
C THR A 85 -17.08 8.86 -9.84
N PRO A 86 -17.50 9.53 -8.77
CA PRO A 86 -17.60 8.89 -7.45
C PRO A 86 -18.50 7.64 -7.44
N GLN A 87 -19.44 7.54 -8.39
CA GLN A 87 -20.35 6.41 -8.54
C GLN A 87 -19.72 5.21 -9.27
N SER A 88 -18.70 5.44 -10.11
CA SER A 88 -17.99 4.35 -10.80
C SER A 88 -16.94 3.66 -9.91
N VAL A 89 -16.69 4.20 -8.71
CA VAL A 89 -15.76 3.65 -7.73
C VAL A 89 -16.49 2.75 -6.74
N CYS A 90 -16.02 1.51 -6.60
CA CYS A 90 -16.42 0.65 -5.49
C CYS A 90 -15.64 1.07 -4.24
N TRP A 91 -16.29 1.79 -3.33
CA TRP A 91 -15.67 2.25 -2.08
C TRP A 91 -15.52 1.14 -1.03
N THR A 92 -16.32 0.08 -1.13
CA THR A 92 -16.40 -1.03 -0.16
C THR A 92 -16.28 -2.39 -0.85
N PRO A 93 -15.20 -2.67 -1.60
CA PRO A 93 -15.08 -3.93 -2.35
C PRO A 93 -14.94 -5.15 -1.44
N TYR A 94 -14.53 -4.93 -0.19
CA TYR A 94 -14.39 -5.97 0.83
C TYR A 94 -15.61 -6.03 1.77
N GLY A 95 -16.74 -5.42 1.38
CA GLY A 95 -17.94 -5.30 2.20
C GLY A 95 -17.95 -4.06 3.10
N GLN A 96 -19.02 -3.91 3.90
CA GLN A 96 -19.18 -2.74 4.79
C GLN A 96 -18.22 -2.76 5.98
N SER A 97 -17.87 -3.96 6.46
CA SER A 97 -17.07 -4.13 7.68
C SER A 97 -15.99 -5.19 7.52
N PRO A 98 -15.05 -5.05 6.54
CA PRO A 98 -13.97 -6.02 6.32
C PRO A 98 -13.08 -6.21 7.56
N HIS A 99 -13.08 -5.19 8.40
CA HIS A 99 -12.39 -5.09 9.67
C HIS A 99 -12.90 -6.07 10.76
N LEU A 100 -14.10 -6.66 10.57
CA LEU A 100 -14.65 -7.72 11.42
C LEU A 100 -14.15 -9.11 11.02
N THR A 101 -13.87 -9.31 9.73
CA THR A 101 -13.51 -10.62 9.16
C THR A 101 -12.01 -10.90 9.28
N VAL A 102 -11.18 -9.86 9.25
CA VAL A 102 -9.72 -9.99 9.32
C VAL A 102 -9.18 -9.27 10.54
N ARG A 103 -8.35 -9.97 11.34
CA ARG A 103 -7.68 -9.40 12.51
C ARG A 103 -6.78 -8.25 12.07
N ARG A 104 -7.10 -7.03 12.50
CA ARG A 104 -6.37 -5.80 12.18
C ARG A 104 -5.08 -5.75 12.98
N THR A 105 -3.99 -5.43 12.30
CA THR A 105 -2.80 -4.91 12.96
C THR A 105 -2.91 -3.40 13.05
N LEU A 106 -2.96 -2.91 14.29
CA LEU A 106 -2.86 -1.50 14.62
C LEU A 106 -1.41 -1.09 14.88
N TYR A 107 -0.47 -1.88 14.38
CA TYR A 107 0.94 -1.54 14.49
C TYR A 107 1.19 -0.15 13.89
N GLN A 108 1.78 0.75 14.65
CA GLN A 108 2.26 2.04 14.21
C GLN A 108 3.77 2.03 14.39
N GLY A 109 4.53 2.03 13.29
CA GLY A 109 5.98 1.89 13.39
C GLY A 109 6.66 1.66 12.06
N LEU A 110 7.89 1.16 12.09
CA LEU A 110 8.66 0.89 10.89
C LEU A 110 8.41 -0.52 10.38
N LEU A 111 7.96 -0.63 9.13
CA LEU A 111 7.98 -1.88 8.37
C LEU A 111 9.38 -2.09 7.82
N ARG A 112 9.91 -3.32 8.00
CA ARG A 112 11.22 -3.72 7.50
C ARG A 112 11.13 -4.91 6.57
N PHE A 113 11.80 -4.82 5.42
CA PHE A 113 12.03 -5.95 4.52
C PHE A 113 13.39 -5.82 3.84
N ALA A 114 14.31 -6.71 4.18
CA ALA A 114 15.72 -6.59 3.80
C ALA A 114 16.27 -5.18 4.17
N GLU A 115 16.81 -4.46 3.19
CA GLU A 115 17.32 -3.08 3.32
C GLU A 115 16.23 -2.00 3.34
N ILE A 116 14.95 -2.38 3.20
CA ILE A 116 13.85 -1.44 3.07
C ILE A 116 13.26 -1.18 4.45
N VAL A 117 13.33 0.08 4.87
CA VAL A 117 12.68 0.59 6.09
C VAL A 117 11.69 1.68 5.71
N LYS A 118 10.43 1.51 6.11
CA LYS A 118 9.33 2.43 5.79
C LYS A 118 8.40 2.62 6.99
N PRO A 119 8.05 3.85 7.35
CA PRO A 119 7.08 4.07 8.41
C PRO A 119 5.68 3.67 7.94
N TYR A 120 4.92 3.13 8.87
CA TYR A 120 3.53 2.75 8.73
C TYR A 120 2.73 3.42 9.83
N PHE A 121 1.84 4.32 9.41
CA PHE A 121 1.01 5.15 10.29
C PHE A 121 -0.47 4.83 10.01
N PRO A 122 -1.01 3.74 10.60
CA PRO A 122 -2.41 3.37 10.41
C PRO A 122 -3.38 4.44 10.91
N THR A 123 -2.92 5.32 11.81
CA THR A 123 -3.65 6.48 12.31
C THR A 123 -4.09 7.46 11.23
N ARG A 124 -3.50 7.43 10.03
CA ARG A 124 -3.93 8.26 8.89
C ARG A 124 -5.02 7.63 8.03
N CYS A 125 -5.28 6.34 8.22
CA CYS A 125 -6.22 5.53 7.42
C CYS A 125 -7.18 4.75 8.32
N LEU A 126 -7.54 5.29 9.48
CA LEU A 126 -8.35 4.63 10.52
C LEU A 126 -9.71 4.15 10.00
N ARG A 127 -10.31 4.87 9.04
CA ARG A 127 -11.55 4.45 8.38
C ARG A 127 -11.43 3.11 7.66
N GLN A 128 -10.29 2.82 7.03
CA GLN A 128 -10.04 1.52 6.40
C GLN A 128 -9.94 0.40 7.44
N LEU A 129 -9.52 0.78 8.64
CA LEU A 129 -9.43 -0.10 9.79
C LEU A 129 -10.71 -0.07 10.62
N GLY A 130 -11.83 0.51 10.18
CA GLY A 130 -13.10 0.49 10.91
C GLY A 130 -13.15 1.40 12.15
N TYR A 131 -12.33 2.44 12.21
CA TYR A 131 -12.36 3.46 13.27
C TYR A 131 -12.70 4.85 12.70
N VAL A 132 -13.15 5.76 13.56
CA VAL A 132 -13.36 7.16 13.19
C VAL A 132 -11.99 7.81 12.89
N GLN A 133 -11.87 8.47 11.74
CA GLN A 133 -10.65 9.19 11.38
C GLN A 133 -10.58 10.53 12.12
N SER A 134 -9.72 10.62 13.14
CA SER A 134 -9.34 11.91 13.75
C SER A 134 -8.30 12.64 12.90
N VAL A 135 -8.07 13.93 13.19
CA VAL A 135 -7.00 14.70 12.53
C VAL A 135 -5.66 14.06 12.88
N PRO A 136 -4.91 13.54 11.89
CA PRO A 136 -3.67 12.84 12.17
C PRO A 136 -2.57 13.82 12.58
N TYR A 137 -1.70 13.40 13.51
CA TYR A 137 -0.50 14.16 13.86
C TYR A 137 0.39 14.42 12.63
N PRO A 138 1.24 15.45 12.63
CA PRO A 138 2.21 15.67 11.57
C PRO A 138 3.10 14.43 11.34
N PRO A 139 3.45 14.08 10.09
CA PRO A 139 4.32 12.94 9.84
C PRO A 139 5.70 13.20 10.42
N GLU A 140 6.24 12.20 11.11
CA GLU A 140 7.60 12.25 11.63
C GLU A 140 8.58 12.42 10.48
N ARG A 141 9.42 13.45 10.60
CA ARG A 141 10.40 13.77 9.57
C ARG A 141 11.65 12.90 9.78
N PRO A 142 12.16 12.23 8.75
CA PRO A 142 13.44 11.53 8.83
C PRO A 142 14.55 12.53 9.20
N LEU A 143 15.49 12.09 10.03
CA LEU A 143 16.64 12.90 10.47
C LEU A 143 17.59 13.19 9.30
N VAL A 144 17.81 12.18 8.45
CA VAL A 144 18.60 12.33 7.24
C VAL A 144 17.78 11.88 6.05
N VAL A 145 17.65 12.77 5.08
CA VAL A 145 17.13 12.46 3.75
C VAL A 145 18.30 12.52 2.78
N ARG A 146 18.78 11.36 2.35
CA ARG A 146 19.73 11.29 1.23
C ARG A 146 18.97 10.96 -0.04
N ARG A 147 18.91 11.96 -0.93
CA ARG A 147 18.33 11.86 -2.27
C ARG A 147 19.45 11.73 -3.30
N PRO A 148 19.86 10.51 -3.68
CA PRO A 148 20.80 10.34 -4.78
C PRO A 148 20.14 10.77 -6.10
N ALA A 149 20.96 11.27 -7.04
CA ALA A 149 20.52 11.64 -8.39
C ALA A 149 20.04 10.43 -9.21
N SER A 150 20.36 9.19 -8.79
CA SER A 150 19.82 8.00 -9.41
C SER A 150 18.45 7.63 -8.83
N THR A 151 17.54 7.16 -9.70
CA THR A 151 16.25 6.58 -9.31
C THR A 151 16.37 5.24 -8.57
N LEU A 152 17.59 4.73 -8.37
CA LEU A 152 17.88 3.43 -7.75
C LEU A 152 17.60 3.38 -6.25
N GLY A 153 17.43 4.53 -5.58
CA GLY A 153 17.03 4.52 -4.17
C GLY A 153 16.88 5.88 -3.51
N TYR A 154 16.62 5.83 -2.21
CA TYR A 154 16.84 6.91 -1.26
C TYR A 154 17.13 6.25 0.09
N SER A 155 18.01 6.86 0.87
CA SER A 155 18.25 6.46 2.25
C SER A 155 17.52 7.44 3.15
N LEU A 156 16.62 6.90 3.98
CA LEU A 156 16.03 7.62 5.09
C LEU A 156 16.64 7.04 6.36
N SER A 157 17.20 7.89 7.20
CA SER A 157 17.40 7.54 8.60
C SER A 157 16.32 8.19 9.44
N TYR A 158 15.75 7.39 10.33
CA TYR A 158 14.88 7.86 11.39
C TYR A 158 15.72 7.93 12.69
N GLN A 159 15.19 8.58 13.73
CA GLN A 159 15.83 8.67 15.05
C GLN A 159 16.20 7.28 15.61
N SER A 160 17.30 7.14 16.37
CA SER A 160 17.74 5.83 16.88
C SER A 160 16.70 5.13 17.76
N VAL A 161 15.76 5.89 18.32
CA VAL A 161 14.60 5.37 19.06
C VAL A 161 13.75 4.44 18.20
N TYR A 162 13.68 4.61 16.87
CA TYR A 162 12.89 3.71 16.01
C TYR A 162 13.57 2.35 15.78
N ASP A 163 14.88 2.22 15.97
CA ASP A 163 15.55 0.91 15.97
C ASP A 163 15.17 0.10 17.22
N SER A 164 14.90 0.77 18.35
CA SER A 164 14.41 0.11 19.57
C SER A 164 12.92 -0.24 19.52
N TRP A 165 12.15 0.33 18.58
CA TRP A 165 10.72 0.02 18.41
C TRP A 165 10.48 -1.45 18.00
N TRP A 166 11.46 -2.09 17.37
CA TRP A 166 11.38 -3.51 17.04
C TRP A 166 11.46 -4.41 18.29
N ASN A 167 12.16 -3.94 19.33
CA ASN A 167 12.35 -4.69 20.57
C ASN A 167 11.14 -4.58 21.52
N ASN A 168 10.15 -3.73 21.20
CA ASN A 168 8.95 -3.54 22.01
C ASN A 168 7.69 -3.34 21.16
N LEU A 169 7.24 -4.41 20.50
CA LEU A 169 6.04 -4.40 19.64
C LEU A 169 4.77 -3.89 20.35
N GLY A 170 4.65 -4.07 21.67
CA GLY A 170 3.50 -3.63 22.45
C GLY A 170 3.41 -2.11 22.62
N ALA A 171 4.56 -1.44 22.74
CA ALA A 171 4.64 0.03 22.89
C ALA A 171 4.31 0.80 21.60
N HIS A 172 4.21 0.11 20.46
CA HIS A 172 4.05 0.69 19.12
C HIS A 172 2.81 0.15 18.41
N SER A 173 1.79 -0.20 19.19
CA SER A 173 0.45 -0.44 18.69
C SER A 173 -0.40 0.79 18.97
N VAL A 174 -1.29 1.16 18.05
CA VAL A 174 -2.26 2.22 18.31
C VAL A 174 -3.12 1.77 19.48
N HIS A 175 -3.02 2.49 20.59
CA HIS A 175 -3.86 2.26 21.76
C HIS A 175 -5.31 2.51 21.39
N LEU A 176 -6.08 1.43 21.42
CA LEU A 176 -7.49 1.40 21.00
C LEU A 176 -8.37 2.30 21.84
N ASP A 177 -7.98 2.50 23.10
CA ASP A 177 -8.70 3.33 24.08
C ASP A 177 -8.78 4.81 23.66
N LEU A 178 -7.98 5.23 22.67
CA LEU A 178 -7.94 6.60 22.16
C LEU A 178 -8.87 6.82 20.94
N TYR A 179 -9.45 5.77 20.36
CA TYR A 179 -10.20 5.88 19.09
C TYR A 179 -11.58 5.23 19.19
N SER A 180 -12.61 6.03 18.95
CA SER A 180 -13.98 5.54 18.93
C SER A 180 -14.24 4.60 17.75
N THR A 181 -14.95 3.51 18.01
CA THR A 181 -15.60 2.73 16.96
C THR A 181 -16.82 3.50 16.44
N PRO A 182 -17.12 3.43 15.14
CA PRO A 182 -18.37 3.97 14.63
C PRO A 182 -19.56 3.30 15.35
N ILE A 183 -20.54 4.12 15.76
CA ILE A 183 -21.82 3.71 16.37
C ILE A 183 -22.64 2.94 15.34
#